data_AF-A0A8R1ILM7-F1
#
_entry.id   AF-A0A8R1ILM7-F1
#
_cell.length_a   1.000
_cell.length_b   1.000
_cell.length_c   1.000
_cell.angle_alpha   90.00
_cell.angle_beta   90.00
_cell.angle_gamma   90.00
#
_symmetry.space_group_name_H-M   'P 1'
#
loop_
_entity.id
_entity.type
_entity.pdbx_description
1 polymer ?
#
loop_
_entity_poly.entity_id
_entity_poly.type
_entity_poly.pdbx_seq_one_letter_code
_entity_poly.pdbx_strand_id
1 'polypeptide(L)' 'MLCTVITEPVNEKMAPTAMVNAMFKKCDKMGLMEPVCEQFVSENVKDIFTQIRRGIPTETVCEVLRFCDD' A
#
# COMPACT_ATOMS: atom_id res chain seq x y z
N MET A 1 -9.04 4.19 3.90
CA MET A 1 -8.41 5.51 3.60
C MET A 1 -6.88 5.47 3.61
N LEU A 2 -6.22 4.96 4.67
CA LEU A 2 -4.75 4.86 4.73
C LEU A 2 -4.17 4.02 3.58
N CYS A 3 -4.77 2.85 3.30
CA CYS A 3 -4.36 1.97 2.19
C CYS A 3 -4.29 2.72 0.85
N THR A 4 -5.32 3.48 0.48
CA THR A 4 -5.39 4.19 -0.80
C THR A 4 -4.25 5.22 -0.94
N VAL A 5 -3.91 5.90 0.15
CA VAL A 5 -2.83 6.90 0.15
C VAL A 5 -1.47 6.24 -0.05
N ILE A 6 -1.22 5.10 0.59
CA ILE A 6 0.07 4.40 0.46
C ILE A 6 0.21 3.61 -0.85
N THR A 7 -0.90 3.21 -1.47
CA THR A 7 -0.90 2.50 -2.77
C THR A 7 -0.90 3.44 -3.97
N GLU A 8 -1.18 4.74 -3.78
CA GLU A 8 -1.12 5.77 -4.83
C GLU A 8 0.17 5.73 -5.70
N PRO A 9 1.40 5.59 -5.16
CA PRO A 9 2.61 5.55 -5.98
C PRO A 9 2.90 4.18 -6.61
N VAL A 10 2.07 3.17 -6.34
CA VAL A 10 2.35 1.78 -6.70
C VAL A 10 1.84 1.48 -8.11
N ASN A 11 2.61 0.68 -8.87
CA ASN A 11 2.18 0.13 -10.16
C ASN A 11 2.56 -1.35 -10.30
N GLU A 12 1.86 -2.07 -11.18
CA GLU A 12 1.98 -3.51 -11.38
C GLU A 12 3.34 -3.96 -11.93
N LYS A 13 4.10 -3.03 -12.53
CA LYS A 13 5.43 -3.29 -13.11
C LYS A 13 6.56 -3.14 -12.09
N MET A 14 6.28 -2.64 -10.88
CA MET A 14 7.30 -2.46 -9.85
C MET A 14 7.86 -3.79 -9.33
N ALA A 15 9.17 -3.81 -9.10
CA ALA A 15 9.80 -4.83 -8.30
C ALA A 15 9.27 -4.80 -6.85
N PRO A 16 9.25 -5.92 -6.12
CA PRO A 16 8.75 -5.96 -4.74
C PRO A 16 9.40 -4.91 -3.83
N THR A 17 10.73 -4.79 -3.90
CA THR A 17 11.50 -3.82 -3.10
C THR A 17 11.17 -2.37 -3.46
N ALA A 18 10.94 -2.08 -4.74
CA ALA A 18 10.53 -0.75 -5.18
C ALA A 18 9.14 -0.38 -4.66
N MET A 19 8.21 -1.34 -4.63
CA MET A 19 6.86 -1.15 -4.09
C MET A 19 6.90 -0.85 -2.59
N VAL A 20 7.64 -1.66 -1.82
CA VAL A 20 7.83 -1.45 -0.38
C VAL A 20 8.42 -0.06 -0.11
N ASN A 21 9.51 0.30 -0.79
CA ASN A 21 10.15 1.61 -0.62
C ASN A 21 9.21 2.78 -0.95
N ALA A 22 8.36 2.63 -1.97
CA ALA A 22 7.40 3.67 -2.35
C ALA A 22 6.31 3.88 -1.28
N MET A 23 5.85 2.80 -0.65
CA MET A 23 4.89 2.87 0.45
C MET A 23 5.50 3.52 1.70
N PHE A 24 6.70 3.10 2.11
CA PHE A 24 7.40 3.72 3.25
C PHE A 24 7.70 5.20 3.01
N LYS A 25 8.14 5.57 1.80
CA LYS A 25 8.35 6.99 1.45
C LYS A 25 7.08 7.84 1.54
N LYS A 26 5.89 7.22 1.46
CA LYS A 26 4.62 7.90 1.71
C LYS A 26 4.38 8.09 3.21
N CYS A 27 4.77 7.12 4.04
CA CYS A 27 4.71 7.21 5.50
C CYS A 27 5.55 8.38 6.06
N ASP A 28 6.75 8.62 5.53
CA ASP A 28 7.62 9.75 5.91
C ASP A 28 6.92 11.13 5.82
N LYS A 29 5.86 11.22 5.01
CA LYS A 29 5.11 12.46 4.78
C LYS A 29 3.85 12.58 5.66
N MET A 30 3.59 11.62 6.53
CA MET A 30 2.38 11.57 7.37
C MET A 30 2.55 12.20 8.75
N GLY A 31 3.75 12.68 9.10
CA GLY A 31 4.02 13.37 10.36
C GLY A 31 3.70 12.49 11.56
N LEU A 32 2.77 12.90 12.42
CA LEU A 32 2.40 12.14 13.63
C LEU A 32 1.82 10.75 13.33
N MET A 33 1.33 10.51 12.11
CA MET A 33 0.80 9.22 11.69
C MET A 33 1.86 8.29 11.07
N GLU A 34 3.10 8.73 10.93
CA GLU A 34 4.19 7.94 10.34
C GLU A 34 4.34 6.55 10.98
N PRO A 35 4.40 6.38 12.32
CA PRO A 35 4.54 5.05 12.92
C PRO A 35 3.38 4.11 12.61
N VAL A 36 2.15 4.65 12.55
CA VAL A 36 0.94 3.88 12.21
C VAL A 36 0.98 3.45 10.74
N CYS A 37 1.46 4.33 9.86
CA CYS A 37 1.65 4.02 8.45
C CYS A 37 2.71 2.94 8.25
N GLU A 38 3.87 3.07 8.88
CA GLU A 38 4.95 2.09 8.78
C GLU A 38 4.52 0.70 9.27
N GLN A 39 3.78 0.66 10.39
CA GLN A 39 3.20 -0.57 10.89
C GLN A 39 2.23 -1.18 9.87
N PHE A 40 1.32 -0.37 9.32
CA PHE A 40 0.37 -0.83 8.31
C PHE A 40 1.10 -1.39 7.08
N VAL A 41 2.12 -0.70 6.57
CA VAL A 41 2.92 -1.18 5.42
C VAL A 41 3.59 -2.50 5.76
N SER A 42 4.22 -2.60 6.93
CA SER A 42 4.93 -3.80 7.37
C SER A 42 4.01 -5.02 7.46
N GLU A 43 2.79 -4.83 7.95
CA GLU A 43 1.81 -5.91 8.12
C GLU A 43 1.17 -6.34 6.79
N ASN A 44 0.97 -5.42 5.83
CA ASN A 44 0.07 -5.63 4.70
C ASN A 44 0.74 -5.64 3.31
N VAL A 45 2.00 -5.18 3.18
CA VAL A 45 2.66 -5.00 1.88
C VAL A 45 2.74 -6.28 1.05
N LYS A 46 2.89 -7.44 1.70
CA LYS A 46 2.95 -8.74 1.02
C LYS A 46 1.63 -9.08 0.33
N ASP A 47 0.51 -8.84 1.00
CA ASP A 47 -0.81 -9.14 0.46
C ASP A 47 -1.18 -8.15 -0.65
N ILE A 48 -0.90 -6.86 -0.44
CA ILE A 48 -1.08 -5.82 -1.46
C ILE A 48 -0.29 -6.18 -2.73
N PHE A 49 1.01 -6.49 -2.60
CA PHE A 49 1.84 -6.91 -3.73
C PHE A 49 1.28 -8.15 -4.43
N THR A 50 0.81 -9.14 -3.67
CA THR A 50 0.26 -10.38 -4.22
C THR A 50 -1.00 -10.13 -5.05
N GLN A 51 -1.92 -9.29 -4.57
CA GLN A 51 -3.13 -8.96 -5.31
C GLN A 51 -2.81 -8.19 -6.60
N ILE A 52 -1.92 -7.20 -6.54
CA ILE A 52 -1.50 -6.45 -7.72
C ILE A 52 -0.88 -7.37 -8.77
N ARG A 53 -0.05 -8.34 -8.35
CA ARG A 53 0.53 -9.35 -9.26
C ARG A 53 -0.48 -10.32 -9.86
N ARG A 54 -1.64 -10.48 -9.23
CA ARG A 54 -2.78 -11.23 -9.79
C ARG A 54 -3.62 -10.40 -10.76
N GLY A 55 -3.21 -9.16 -11.04
CA GLY A 55 -3.89 -8.25 -11.95
C GLY A 55 -4.99 -7.43 -11.28
N ILE A 56 -5.06 -7.41 -9.94
CA ILE A 56 -5.96 -6.49 -9.23
C ILE A 56 -5.42 -5.07 -9.37
N PRO A 57 -6.19 -4.12 -9.94
CA PRO A 57 -5.76 -2.73 -10.06
C PRO A 57 -5.54 -2.07 -8.71
N THR A 58 -4.54 -1.19 -8.61
CA THR A 58 -4.17 -0.50 -7.37
C THR A 58 -5.29 0.39 -6.82
N GLU A 59 -6.21 0.83 -7.68
CA GLU A 59 -7.39 1.62 -7.29
C GLU A 59 -8.40 0.78 -6.48
N THR A 60 -8.47 -0.53 -6.74
CA THR A 60 -9.43 -1.46 -6.11
C THR A 60 -8.80 -2.38 -5.08
N VAL A 61 -7.46 -2.45 -5.02
CA VAL A 61 -6.75 -3.39 -4.13
C VAL A 61 -7.13 -3.20 -2.66
N CYS A 62 -7.39 -1.96 -2.23
CA CYS A 62 -7.78 -1.66 -0.87
C CYS A 62 -9.22 -2.10 -0.55
N GLU A 63 -10.11 -2.13 -1.54
CA GLU A 63 -11.47 -2.67 -1.40
C GLU A 63 -11.43 -4.20 -1.31
N VAL A 64 -10.65 -4.84 -2.19
CA VAL A 64 -10.45 -6.30 -2.20
C VAL A 64 -9.89 -6.80 -0.86
N LEU A 65 -8.98 -6.02 -0.26
CA LEU A 65 -8.40 -6.31 1.05
C LEU A 65 -9.24 -5.79 2.23
N ARG A 66 -10.40 -5.19 1.98
CA ARG A 66 -11.34 -4.67 2.99
C ARG A 66 -10.72 -3.59 3.92
N PHE A 67 -9.86 -2.75 3.36
CA PHE A 67 -9.31 -1.56 4.04
C PHE A 67 -10.08 -0.26 3.76
N CYS A 68 -11.10 -0.34 2.92
CA CYS A 68 -12.10 0.69 2.74
C CYS A 68 -13.36 0.24 3.49
N ASP A 69 -13.87 1.09 4.38
CA ASP A 69 -15.23 0.94 4.89
C ASP A 69 -16.20 1.34 3.75
N ASP A 70 -17.30 0.62 3.61
CA ASP A 70 -18.36 0.86 2.61
C ASP A 70 -18.93 2.28 2.64
#